data_AF-A0A4Q7F7V1-F1
#
_entry.id   AF-A0A4Q7F7V1-F1
#
_cell.length_a   1.000
_cell.length_b   1.000
_cell.length_c   1.000
_cell.angle_alpha   90.00
_cell.angle_beta   90.00
_cell.angle_gamma   90.00
#
_symmetry.space_group_name_H-M   'P 1'
#
loop_
_entity.id
_entity.type
_entity.pdbx_description
1 polymer ?
#
loop_
_entity_poly.entity_id
_entity_poly.type
_entity_poly.pdbx_seq_one_letter_code
_entity_poly.pdbx_strand_id
1 'polypeptide(L)'
;MLVPQAQRPTSFCVGSRAFDPVKVGLVTKAHATESCAAGLTNFDVSLLGNGARGHSFEGKETDLTKLPPGVIGPELTDAERRALVEYLKTL
;
A
#
# COMPACT_ATOMS: atom_id res chain seq x y z
N MET A 1 0.90 -1.87 0.44
CA MET A 1 2.12 -1.93 -0.39
C MET A 1 2.20 -3.22 -1.19
N LEU A 2 2.20 -4.39 -0.54
CA LEU A 2 2.29 -5.73 -1.17
C LEU A 2 1.01 -6.17 -1.93
N VAL A 3 0.19 -5.23 -2.35
CA VAL A 3 -1.01 -5.44 -3.16
C VAL A 3 -0.86 -4.65 -4.46
N PRO A 4 -1.55 -5.06 -5.54
CA PRO A 4 -1.63 -4.29 -6.79
C PRO A 4 -1.91 -2.81 -6.55
N GLN A 5 -1.31 -1.92 -7.35
CA GLN A 5 -1.42 -0.47 -7.14
C GLN A 5 -2.87 0.00 -7.08
N ALA A 6 -3.73 -0.56 -7.95
CA ALA A 6 -5.15 -0.22 -8.03
C ALA A 6 -5.96 -0.59 -6.77
N GLN A 7 -5.44 -1.51 -5.95
CA GLN A 7 -6.09 -1.95 -4.71
C GLN A 7 -5.62 -1.14 -3.49
N ARG A 8 -4.67 -0.21 -3.66
CA ARG A 8 -4.17 0.64 -2.58
C ARG A 8 -5.18 1.76 -2.30
N PRO A 9 -5.38 2.16 -1.03
CA PRO A 9 -6.23 3.29 -0.70
C PRO A 9 -5.73 4.57 -1.39
N THR A 10 -6.64 5.32 -2.02
CA THR A 10 -6.35 6.62 -2.63
C THR A 10 -6.43 7.78 -1.63
N SER A 11 -7.03 7.54 -0.46
CA SER A 11 -7.06 8.47 0.64
C SER A 11 -7.14 7.74 1.98
N PHE A 12 -6.46 8.24 3.01
CA PHE A 12 -6.48 7.68 4.36
C PHE A 12 -6.13 8.74 5.42
N CYS A 13 -6.48 8.48 6.68
CA CYS A 13 -6.19 9.41 7.77
C CYS A 13 -4.79 9.19 8.34
N VAL A 14 -4.05 10.27 8.58
CA VAL A 14 -2.74 10.26 9.26
C VAL A 14 -2.79 11.10 10.52
N GLY A 15 -1.91 10.79 11.48
CA GLY A 15 -1.82 11.45 12.80
C GLY A 15 -2.35 10.63 13.97
N SER A 16 -3.04 9.51 13.70
CA SER A 16 -3.46 8.57 14.75
C SER A 16 -2.31 7.69 15.21
N ARG A 17 -2.35 7.26 16.48
CA ARG A 17 -1.45 6.22 17.03
C ARG A 17 -1.98 4.80 16.82
N ALA A 18 -3.17 4.65 16.23
CA ALA A 18 -3.75 3.35 15.95
C ALA A 18 -2.94 2.63 14.86
N PHE A 19 -2.70 1.33 15.08
CA PHE A 19 -1.88 0.48 14.21
C PHE A 19 -2.64 -0.81 13.91
N ASP A 20 -2.62 -1.24 12.64
CA ASP A 20 -3.12 -2.53 12.20
C ASP A 20 -1.98 -3.56 12.25
N PRO A 21 -1.95 -4.47 13.25
CA PRO A 21 -0.89 -5.47 13.39
C PRO A 21 -1.01 -6.62 12.38
N VAL A 22 -2.15 -6.75 11.71
CA VAL A 22 -2.41 -7.82 10.73
C VAL A 22 -1.87 -7.43 9.36
N LYS A 23 -2.00 -6.15 8.99
CA LYS A 23 -1.49 -5.59 7.72
C LYS A 23 -0.18 -4.82 7.87
N VAL A 24 0.28 -4.60 9.10
CA VAL A 24 1.52 -3.88 9.44
C VAL A 24 1.48 -2.46 8.89
N GLY A 25 0.61 -1.62 9.46
CA GLY A 25 0.49 -0.23 9.01
C GLY A 25 -0.61 0.57 9.70
N LEU A 26 -0.98 1.68 9.08
CA LEU A 26 -2.08 2.54 9.55
C LEU A 26 -3.44 1.85 9.41
N VAL A 27 -4.33 2.10 10.36
CA VAL A 27 -5.74 1.75 10.21
C VAL A 27 -6.34 2.62 9.12
N THR A 28 -6.80 2.02 8.03
CA THR A 28 -7.40 2.72 6.89
C THR A 28 -8.90 2.89 7.09
N LYS A 29 -9.48 3.90 6.44
CA LYS A 29 -10.94 4.06 6.33
C LYS A 29 -11.58 2.84 5.66
N ALA A 30 -12.82 2.53 5.99
CA ALA A 30 -13.57 1.48 5.29
C ALA A 30 -14.02 1.99 3.91
N HIS A 31 -14.36 3.29 3.82
CA HIS A 31 -14.75 3.95 2.58
C HIS A 31 -13.99 5.27 2.37
N ALA A 32 -13.64 5.59 1.12
CA ALA A 32 -12.92 6.82 0.79
C ALA A 32 -13.69 8.11 1.15
N THR A 33 -15.03 8.02 1.23
CA THR A 33 -15.93 9.13 1.59
C THR A 33 -16.00 9.40 3.09
N GLU A 34 -15.45 8.53 3.94
CA GLU A 34 -15.43 8.77 5.39
C GLU A 34 -14.53 9.97 5.73
N SER A 35 -15.00 10.84 6.62
CA SER A 35 -14.19 11.95 7.13
C SER A 35 -13.18 11.45 8.16
N CYS A 36 -12.03 12.13 8.25
CA CYS A 36 -11.10 11.88 9.33
C CYS A 36 -11.62 12.46 10.65
N ALA A 37 -11.32 11.81 11.77
CA ALA A 37 -11.61 12.34 13.09
C ALA A 37 -10.94 13.71 13.30
N ALA A 38 -11.51 14.52 14.18
CA ALA A 38 -10.97 15.86 14.48
C ALA A 38 -9.49 15.79 14.88
N GLY A 39 -8.67 16.67 14.29
CA GLY A 39 -7.23 16.73 14.50
C GLY A 39 -6.40 15.77 13.65
N LEU A 40 -7.02 14.88 12.86
CA LEU A 40 -6.32 14.03 11.90
C LEU A 40 -6.30 14.67 10.50
N THR A 41 -5.25 14.37 9.73
CA THR A 41 -5.11 14.87 8.36
C THR A 41 -5.61 13.81 7.37
N ASN A 42 -6.43 14.25 6.42
CA ASN A 42 -6.79 13.41 5.27
C ASN A 42 -5.65 13.43 4.25
N PHE A 43 -4.87 12.35 4.18
CA PHE A 43 -3.83 12.20 3.17
C PHE A 43 -4.48 11.76 1.86
N ASP A 44 -4.31 12.57 0.82
CA ASP A 44 -4.82 12.31 -0.54
C ASP A 44 -3.64 12.09 -1.49
N VAL A 45 -3.60 10.92 -2.13
CA VAL A 45 -2.49 10.50 -3.00
C VAL A 45 -2.54 11.14 -4.40
N SER A 46 -3.62 11.84 -4.73
CA SER A 46 -3.76 12.58 -5.99
C SER A 46 -3.03 13.92 -5.98
N LEU A 47 -2.70 14.44 -4.80
CA LEU A 47 -1.98 15.70 -4.63
C LEU A 47 -0.51 15.57 -5.07
N LEU A 48 0.04 16.68 -5.56
CA LEU A 48 1.44 16.75 -5.99
C LEU A 48 2.38 16.34 -4.83
N GLY A 49 3.25 15.37 -5.09
CA GLY A 49 4.19 14.85 -4.08
C GLY A 49 3.66 13.71 -3.21
N ASN A 50 2.36 13.42 -3.23
CA ASN A 50 1.74 12.40 -2.37
C ASN A 50 1.53 11.03 -3.04
N GLY A 51 2.03 10.84 -4.26
CA GLY A 51 1.73 9.65 -5.07
C GLY A 51 2.17 8.34 -4.40
N ALA A 52 1.25 7.38 -4.30
CA ALA A 52 1.50 6.03 -3.76
C ALA A 52 1.79 4.96 -4.86
N ARG A 53 2.21 5.41 -6.03
CA ARG A 53 2.58 4.58 -7.18
C ARG A 53 4.00 4.04 -7.04
N GLY A 54 4.37 3.10 -7.91
CA GLY A 54 5.67 2.45 -7.90
C GLY A 54 5.75 1.34 -6.85
N HIS A 55 6.92 0.70 -6.79
CA HIS A 55 7.15 -0.49 -5.98
C HIS A 55 6.03 -1.53 -6.17
N SER A 56 5.64 -1.77 -7.43
CA SER A 56 4.57 -2.69 -7.78
C SER A 56 5.12 -4.08 -8.11
N PHE A 57 4.36 -5.07 -7.69
CA PHE A 57 4.52 -6.47 -8.00
C PHE A 57 3.38 -6.84 -8.97
N GLU A 58 3.39 -6.26 -10.17
CA GLU A 58 2.38 -6.52 -11.21
C GLU A 58 3.09 -6.84 -12.55
N GLY A 59 4.32 -7.31 -12.46
CA GLY A 59 5.15 -7.68 -13.61
C GLY A 59 4.64 -8.93 -14.29
N LYS A 60 4.54 -8.88 -15.61
CA LYS A 60 4.17 -10.02 -16.46
C LYS A 60 5.34 -10.58 -17.27
N GLU A 61 6.50 -9.96 -17.14
CA GLU A 61 7.73 -10.29 -17.86
C GLU A 61 8.79 -10.75 -16.86
N THR A 62 9.59 -11.73 -17.25
CA THR A 62 10.66 -12.29 -16.39
C THR A 62 11.94 -11.48 -16.46
N ASP A 63 12.17 -10.82 -17.59
CA ASP A 63 13.27 -9.88 -17.78
C ASP A 63 12.93 -8.52 -17.14
N LEU A 64 13.59 -8.22 -16.01
CA LEU A 64 13.38 -7.00 -15.25
C LEU A 64 13.61 -5.72 -16.06
N THR A 65 14.46 -5.77 -17.09
CA THR A 65 14.76 -4.61 -17.94
C THR A 65 13.60 -4.20 -18.84
N LYS A 66 12.63 -5.11 -19.04
CA LYS A 66 11.43 -4.91 -19.86
C LYS A 66 10.21 -4.53 -19.03
N LEU A 67 10.33 -4.47 -17.71
CA LEU A 67 9.22 -4.09 -16.84
C LEU A 67 8.89 -2.59 -16.97
N PRO A 68 7.61 -2.21 -16.84
CA PRO A 68 7.22 -0.82 -16.79
C PRO A 68 7.88 -0.08 -15.61
N PRO A 69 8.12 1.24 -15.72
CA PRO A 69 8.67 2.02 -14.62
C PRO A 69 7.89 1.85 -13.31
N GLY A 70 8.60 1.53 -12.23
CA GLY A 70 8.00 1.34 -10.90
C GLY A 70 7.40 -0.05 -10.65
N VAL A 71 7.46 -0.97 -11.61
CA VAL A 71 7.18 -2.40 -11.41
C VAL A 71 8.51 -3.12 -11.16
N ILE A 72 8.58 -3.91 -10.11
CA ILE A 72 9.84 -4.48 -9.61
C ILE A 72 9.84 -6.02 -9.52
N GLY A 73 8.74 -6.66 -9.92
CA GLY A 73 8.62 -8.10 -9.85
C GLY A 73 7.23 -8.60 -10.22
N PRO A 74 7.05 -9.93 -10.22
CA PRO A 74 5.77 -10.57 -10.55
C PRO A 74 4.73 -10.34 -9.46
N GLU A 75 3.45 -10.60 -9.79
CA GLU A 75 2.37 -10.55 -8.82
C GLU A 75 2.51 -11.60 -7.72
N LEU A 76 2.33 -11.15 -6.47
CA LEU A 76 2.36 -11.99 -5.29
C LEU A 76 1.00 -12.64 -5.10
N THR A 77 1.00 -13.94 -4.87
CA THR A 77 -0.18 -14.63 -4.34
C THR A 77 -0.53 -14.12 -2.95
N ASP A 78 -1.77 -14.32 -2.50
CA ASP A 78 -2.16 -13.96 -1.13
C ASP A 78 -1.28 -14.69 -0.10
N ALA A 79 -0.97 -15.96 -0.32
CA ALA A 79 -0.13 -16.74 0.59
C ALA A 79 1.30 -16.15 0.72
N GLU A 80 1.95 -15.83 -0.40
CA GLU A 80 3.28 -15.20 -0.41
C GLU A 80 3.24 -13.83 0.25
N ARG A 81 2.22 -13.03 -0.06
CA ARG A 81 2.01 -11.73 0.57
C ARG A 81 1.89 -11.85 2.08
N ARG A 82 1.08 -12.80 2.58
CA ARG A 82 0.90 -13.01 4.03
C ARG A 82 2.17 -13.52 4.68
N ALA A 83 2.91 -14.42 4.03
CA ALA A 83 4.20 -14.90 4.51
C ALA A 83 5.23 -13.76 4.64
N LEU A 84 5.31 -12.87 3.64
CA LEU A 84 6.16 -11.68 3.69
C LEU A 84 5.74 -10.74 4.83
N VAL A 85 4.45 -10.53 5.04
CA VAL A 85 3.96 -9.70 6.16
C VAL A 85 4.38 -10.28 7.51
N GLU A 86 4.26 -11.60 7.72
CA GLU A 86 4.72 -12.21 8.97
C GLU A 86 6.25 -12.14 9.13
N TYR A 87 7.01 -12.33 8.05
CA TYR A 87 8.46 -12.16 8.07
C TYR A 87 8.86 -10.73 8.49
N LEU A 88 8.19 -9.70 7.95
CA LEU A 88 8.45 -8.30 8.29
C LEU A 88 8.21 -7.98 9.77
N LYS A 89 7.38 -8.75 10.49
CA LYS A 89 7.17 -8.56 11.94
C LYS A 89 8.33 -9.06 12.79
N THR A 90 9.27 -9.80 12.20
CA THR A 90 10.43 -10.37 12.90
C THR A 90 11.70 -9.52 12.76
N LEU A 91 11.66 -8.48 11.93
CA LEU A 91 12.74 -7.52 11.67
C LEU A 91 12.63 -6.31 12.60
#